data_AF-A0A917XGI8-F1
#
_entry.id   AF-A0A917XGI8-F1
#
_cell.length_a   1.000
_cell.length_b   1.000
_cell.length_c   1.000
_cell.angle_alpha   90.00
_cell.angle_beta   90.00
_cell.angle_gamma   90.00
#
_symmetry.space_group_name_H-M   'P 1'
#
loop_
_entity.id
_entity.type
_entity.pdbx_description
1 polymer ?
#
loop_
_entity_poly.entity_id
_entity_poly.type
_entity_poly.pdbx_seq_one_letter_code
_entity_poly.pdbx_strand_id
1 'polypeptide(L)'
;MDQDMVLRARVQLLSANQRVVRGVEGLRIYRLLTQVEPEVYGSKLAYVLVEASASSLVRELPEQRLALLDEAIAVASALAAANPYRTKVLAKAFAARRELEGRETQGR
;
A
#
# COMPACT_ATOMS: atom_id res chain seq x y z
N MET A 1 19.97 10.29 10.06
CA MET A 1 19.01 11.40 9.84
C MET A 1 17.55 10.93 9.81
N ASP A 2 17.23 9.66 10.07
CA ASP A 2 15.87 9.13 9.93
C ASP A 2 15.00 9.10 11.19
N GLN A 3 15.60 9.17 12.39
CA GLN A 3 14.85 9.01 13.63
C GLN A 3 13.82 10.13 13.87
N ASP A 4 14.11 11.37 13.48
CA ASP A 4 13.21 12.51 13.69
C ASP A 4 11.98 12.46 12.76
N MET A 5 12.16 12.01 11.51
CA MET A 5 11.06 11.79 10.57
C MET A 5 10.16 10.63 10.99
N VAL A 6 10.76 9.56 11.54
CA VAL A 6 10.03 8.41 12.05
C VAL A 6 9.24 8.77 13.30
N LEU A 7 9.83 9.58 14.19
CA LEU A 7 9.14 10.10 15.37
C LEU A 7 7.95 10.96 14.95
N ARG A 8 8.11 11.84 13.96
CA ARG A 8 7.02 12.65 13.40
C ARG A 8 5.93 11.81 12.73
N ALA A 9 6.30 10.77 11.98
CA ALA A 9 5.34 9.86 11.36
C ALA A 9 4.55 9.07 12.42
N ARG A 10 5.21 8.62 13.49
CA ARG A 10 4.56 7.97 14.65
C ARG A 10 3.65 8.94 15.40
N VAL A 11 4.09 10.18 15.63
CA VAL A 11 3.29 11.24 16.26
C VAL A 11 2.06 11.59 15.41
N GLN A 12 2.19 11.69 14.09
CA GLN A 12 1.05 11.90 13.19
C GLN A 12 0.05 10.74 13.23
N LEU A 13 0.52 9.49 13.36
CA LEU A 13 -0.36 8.32 13.49
C LEU A 13 -1.08 8.25 14.86
N LEU A 14 -0.40 8.69 15.92
CA LEU A 14 -1.01 8.84 17.25
C LEU A 14 -2.09 9.93 17.23
N SER A 15 -1.86 11.06 16.56
CA SER A 15 -2.87 12.10 16.37
C SER A 15 -4.01 11.69 15.43
N ALA A 16 -3.77 10.79 14.47
CA ALA A 16 -4.81 10.22 13.60
C ALA A 16 -5.70 9.16 14.29
N ASN A 17 -5.49 8.92 15.59
CA ASN A 17 -6.28 8.03 16.45
C ASN A 17 -6.51 6.63 15.83
N GLN A 18 -5.42 5.98 15.39
CA GLN A 18 -5.39 4.62 14.85
C GLN A 18 -6.23 4.38 13.57
N ARG A 19 -6.77 5.41 12.93
CA ARG A 19 -7.43 5.28 11.63
C ARG A 19 -6.39 5.28 10.52
N VAL A 20 -6.53 4.34 9.58
CA VAL A 20 -5.72 4.30 8.36
C VAL A 20 -5.88 5.64 7.65
N VAL A 21 -4.80 6.43 7.59
CA VAL A 21 -4.78 7.67 6.81
C VAL A 21 -4.89 7.28 5.35
N ARG A 22 -5.98 7.68 4.70
CA ARG A 22 -6.24 7.37 3.28
C ARG A 22 -5.78 8.55 2.41
N GLY A 23 -5.30 8.26 1.20
CA GLY A 23 -4.83 9.27 0.24
C GLY A 23 -3.30 9.38 0.16
N VAL A 24 -2.83 10.38 -0.60
CA VAL A 24 -1.40 10.57 -0.93
C VAL A 24 -0.53 10.75 0.32
N GLU A 25 -1.01 11.51 1.31
CA GLU A 25 -0.30 11.70 2.58
C GLU A 25 -0.20 10.40 3.39
N GLY A 26 -1.25 9.58 3.39
CA GLY A 26 -1.23 8.27 4.05
C GLY A 26 -0.22 7.32 3.43
N LEU A 27 -0.12 7.28 2.10
CA LEU A 27 0.88 6.50 1.39
C LEU A 27 2.30 6.93 1.75
N ARG A 28 2.57 8.23 1.78
CA ARG A 28 3.90 8.75 2.14
C ARG A 28 4.29 8.36 3.57
N ILE A 29 3.38 8.48 4.52
CA ILE A 29 3.60 8.10 5.92
C ILE A 29 3.90 6.59 6.03
N TYR A 30 3.07 5.73 5.42
CA TYR A 30 3.28 4.29 5.50
C TYR A 30 4.53 3.81 4.76
N ARG A 31 4.92 4.47 3.66
CA ARG A 31 6.21 4.20 2.99
C ARG A 31 7.40 4.49 3.91
N LEU A 32 7.40 5.64 4.60
CA LEU A 32 8.45 6.00 5.56
C LEU A 32 8.51 5.01 6.73
N LEU A 33 7.36 4.63 7.28
CA LEU A 33 7.31 3.71 8.42
C LEU A 33 7.73 2.28 8.06
N THR A 34 7.43 1.84 6.84
CA THR A 34 7.84 0.51 6.36
C THR A 34 9.36 0.41 6.20
N GLN A 35 10.08 1.52 5.97
CA GLN A 35 11.55 1.50 5.93
C GLN A 35 12.18 1.19 7.29
N VAL A 36 11.47 1.49 8.39
CA VAL A 36 12.00 1.29 9.75
C VAL A 36 11.46 0.02 10.39
N GLU A 37 10.17 -0.24 10.24
CA GLU A 37 9.52 -1.45 10.77
C GLU A 37 8.64 -2.10 9.68
N PRO A 38 9.27 -2.79 8.71
CA PRO A 38 8.55 -3.38 7.58
C PRO A 38 7.52 -4.43 8.02
N GLU A 39 7.81 -5.21 9.07
CA GLU A 39 6.86 -6.21 9.59
C GLU A 39 5.59 -5.61 10.21
N VAL A 40 5.72 -4.43 10.83
CA VAL A 40 4.61 -3.76 11.53
C VAL A 40 3.74 -2.99 10.55
N TYR A 41 4.36 -2.31 9.58
CA TYR A 41 3.68 -1.37 8.70
C TYR A 41 3.51 -1.85 7.26
N GLY A 42 4.28 -2.85 6.80
CA GLY A 42 4.23 -3.31 5.41
C GLY A 42 2.87 -3.87 5.01
N SER A 43 2.19 -4.60 5.91
CA SER A 43 0.82 -5.08 5.65
C SER A 43 -0.19 -3.93 5.51
N LYS A 44 -0.02 -2.85 6.28
CA LYS A 44 -0.85 -1.64 6.19
C LYS A 44 -0.53 -0.84 4.93
N LEU A 45 0.74 -0.71 4.58
CA LEU A 45 1.17 -0.05 3.34
C LEU A 45 0.60 -0.78 2.11
N ALA A 46 0.78 -2.11 2.04
CA ALA A 46 0.24 -2.92 0.95
C ALA A 46 -1.29 -2.77 0.83
N TYR A 47 -2.01 -2.74 1.96
CA TYR A 47 -3.45 -2.51 1.95
C TYR A 47 -3.82 -1.12 1.39
N VAL A 48 -3.14 -0.06 1.83
CA VAL A 48 -3.41 1.31 1.36
C VAL A 48 -3.07 1.48 -0.11
N LEU A 49 -2.01 0.85 -0.60
CA LEU A 49 -1.65 0.85 -2.02
C LEU A 49 -2.75 0.23 -2.90
N VAL A 50 -3.34 -0.90 -2.47
CA VAL A 50 -4.48 -1.52 -3.17
C VAL A 50 -5.74 -0.63 -3.14
N GLU A 51 -6.02 0.04 -2.03
CA GLU A 51 -7.15 0.98 -1.97
C GLU A 51 -6.89 2.21 -2.86
N ALA A 52 -5.65 2.69 -2.91
CA ALA A 52 -5.26 3.82 -3.74
C ALA A 52 -5.39 3.50 -5.24
N SER A 53 -5.04 2.28 -5.66
CA SER A 53 -5.21 1.84 -7.06
C SER A 53 -6.67 1.72 -7.49
N ALA A 54 -7.60 1.64 -6.54
CA ALA A 54 -9.04 1.63 -6.78
C ALA A 54 -9.70 3.03 -6.66
N SER A 55 -8.92 4.05 -6.32
CA SER A 55 -9.41 5.41 -6.16
C SER A 55 -9.85 6.02 -7.50
N SER A 56 -10.89 6.85 -7.47
CA SER A 56 -11.36 7.62 -8.63
C SER A 56 -10.27 8.53 -9.22
N LEU A 57 -9.32 8.98 -8.39
CA LEU A 57 -8.22 9.88 -8.79
C LEU A 57 -7.28 9.26 -9.84
N VAL A 58 -7.14 7.94 -9.84
CA VAL A 58 -6.24 7.22 -10.76
C VAL A 58 -7.01 6.33 -11.73
N ARG A 59 -8.35 6.41 -11.75
CA ARG A 59 -9.21 5.51 -12.52
C ARG A 59 -8.86 5.48 -14.01
N GLU A 60 -8.59 6.66 -14.58
CA GLU A 60 -8.24 6.87 -15.98
C GLU A 60 -6.74 6.73 -16.27
N LEU A 61 -5.95 6.30 -15.27
CA LEU A 61 -4.50 6.16 -15.35
C LEU A 61 -4.10 4.70 -15.08
N PRO A 62 -4.30 3.79 -16.04
CA PRO A 62 -4.07 2.35 -15.83
C PRO A 62 -2.62 2.03 -15.42
N GLU A 63 -1.64 2.70 -16.03
CA GLU A 63 -0.22 2.54 -15.68
C GLU A 63 0.06 2.92 -14.20
N GLN A 64 -0.54 4.01 -13.72
CA GLN A 64 -0.38 4.45 -12.34
C GLN A 64 -1.02 3.46 -11.36
N ARG A 65 -2.15 2.86 -11.74
CA ARG A 65 -2.82 1.82 -10.95
C ARG A 65 -2.00 0.54 -10.89
N LEU A 66 -1.41 0.12 -12.01
CA LEU A 66 -0.49 -1.02 -12.05
C LEU A 66 0.72 -0.79 -11.15
N ALA A 67 1.36 0.38 -11.23
CA ALA A 67 2.51 0.70 -10.38
C ALA A 67 2.18 0.63 -8.88
N LEU A 68 0.99 1.10 -8.47
CA LEU A 68 0.53 0.99 -7.08
C LEU A 68 0.32 -0.48 -6.66
N LEU A 69 -0.21 -1.31 -7.56
CA LEU A 69 -0.45 -2.73 -7.30
C LEU A 69 0.85 -3.55 -7.26
N ASP A 70 1.80 -3.24 -8.14
CA ASP A 70 3.13 -3.86 -8.16
C ASP A 70 3.89 -3.56 -6.86
N GLU A 71 3.84 -2.31 -6.39
CA GLU A 71 4.42 -1.94 -5.09
C GLU A 71 3.72 -2.68 -3.94
N ALA A 72 2.38 -2.81 -3.98
CA ALA A 72 1.64 -3.54 -2.95
C ALA A 72 2.07 -5.01 -2.87
N ILE A 73 2.24 -5.66 -4.03
CA ILE A 73 2.73 -7.03 -4.13
C ILE A 73 4.16 -7.12 -3.60
N ALA A 74 5.05 -6.20 -3.98
CA ALA A 74 6.44 -6.20 -3.54
C ALA A 74 6.55 -6.07 -2.00
N VAL A 75 5.85 -5.09 -1.42
CA VAL A 75 5.82 -4.86 0.03
C VAL A 75 5.26 -6.08 0.77
N ALA A 76 4.12 -6.61 0.31
CA ALA A 76 3.51 -7.77 0.93
C ALA A 76 4.36 -9.05 0.77
N SER A 77 5.06 -9.19 -0.35
CA SER A 77 5.97 -10.30 -0.63
C SER A 77 7.25 -10.25 0.20
N ALA A 78 7.62 -9.07 0.72
CA ALA A 78 8.76 -8.90 1.61
C ALA A 78 8.46 -9.23 3.08
N LEU A 79 7.18 -9.33 3.48
CA LEU A 79 6.79 -9.64 4.88
C LEU A 79 7.21 -11.05 5.30
N ALA A 80 7.39 -11.32 6.58
CA ALA A 80 7.63 -12.69 7.05
C ALA A 80 6.43 -13.62 6.71
N ALA A 81 6.70 -14.89 6.44
CA ALA A 81 5.65 -15.90 6.23
C ALA A 81 4.74 -16.06 7.46
N ALA A 82 5.27 -15.79 8.66
CA ALA A 82 4.52 -15.77 9.91
C ALA A 82 3.57 -14.57 10.05
N ASN A 83 3.67 -13.57 9.19
CA ASN A 83 2.81 -12.39 9.25
C ASN A 83 1.38 -12.78 8.87
N PRO A 84 0.40 -12.68 9.79
CA PRO A 84 -0.95 -13.20 9.57
C PRO A 84 -1.71 -12.45 8.46
N TYR A 85 -1.26 -11.24 8.12
CA TYR A 85 -1.91 -10.42 7.09
C TYR A 85 -1.33 -10.64 5.70
N ARG A 86 -0.10 -11.18 5.58
CA ARG A 86 0.63 -11.36 4.32
C ARG A 86 -0.22 -12.01 3.23
N THR A 87 -0.78 -13.19 3.52
CA THR A 87 -1.58 -13.94 2.55
C THR A 87 -2.81 -13.16 2.09
N LYS A 88 -3.50 -12.51 3.02
CA LYS A 88 -4.71 -11.73 2.73
C LYS A 88 -4.40 -10.53 1.84
N VAL A 89 -3.34 -9.78 2.13
CA VAL A 89 -2.99 -8.59 1.34
C VAL A 89 -2.42 -8.96 -0.03
N LEU A 90 -1.63 -10.04 -0.13
CA LEU A 90 -1.16 -10.56 -1.42
C LEU A 90 -2.33 -11.00 -2.31
N ALA A 91 -3.27 -11.78 -1.77
CA ALA A 91 -4.43 -12.23 -2.53
C ALA A 91 -5.24 -11.04 -3.07
N LYS A 92 -5.43 -9.99 -2.26
CA LYS A 92 -6.15 -8.78 -2.67
C LYS A 92 -5.39 -8.02 -3.77
N ALA A 93 -4.08 -7.87 -3.64
CA ALA A 93 -3.25 -7.16 -4.63
C ALA A 93 -3.21 -7.91 -5.97
N PHE A 94 -3.03 -9.24 -5.96
CA PHE A 94 -3.06 -10.05 -7.18
C PHE A 94 -4.42 -10.05 -7.87
N ALA A 95 -5.52 -10.13 -7.10
CA ALA A 95 -6.86 -10.07 -7.67
C ALA A 95 -7.11 -8.73 -8.37
N ALA A 96 -6.76 -7.61 -7.72
CA ALA A 96 -6.91 -6.28 -8.30
C ALA A 96 -6.04 -6.06 -9.54
N ARG A 97 -4.81 -6.61 -9.55
CA ARG A 97 -3.90 -6.54 -10.69
C ARG A 97 -4.43 -7.31 -11.89
N ARG A 98 -4.90 -8.54 -11.67
CA ARG A 98 -5.51 -9.37 -12.72
C ARG A 98 -6.75 -8.71 -13.32
N GLU A 99 -7.59 -8.11 -12.47
CA GLU A 99 -8.78 -7.40 -12.94
C GLU A 99 -8.41 -6.22 -13.84
N LEU A 100 -7.34 -5.49 -13.49
CA LEU A 100 -6.85 -4.37 -14.29
C LEU A 100 -6.28 -4.83 -15.63
N GLU A 101 -5.43 -5.86 -15.63
CA GLU A 101 -4.87 -6.47 -16.85
C GLU A 101 -5.98 -7.00 -17.78
N GLY A 102 -7.02 -7.63 -17.22
CA GLY A 102 -8.17 -8.12 -17.99
C GLY A 102 -8.96 -7.00 -18.69
N ARG A 103 -9.07 -5.83 -18.06
CA ARG A 103 -9.72 -4.65 -18.66
C ARG A 103 -8.87 -4.02 -19.76
N GLU A 104 -7.55 -3.97 -19.58
CA GLU A 104 -6.60 -3.48 -20.60
C GLU A 104 -6.67 -4.34 -21.88
N THR A 105 -6.77 -5.66 -21.75
CA THR A 105 -6.90 -6.56 -22.91
C THR A 105 -8.23 -6.44 -23.64
N GLN A 106 -9.27 -5.87 -23.03
CA GLN A 106 -10.61 -5.77 -23.61
C GLN A 106 -10.91 -4.38 -24.20
N GLY A 107 -10.08 -3.39 -23.91
CA GLY A 107 -10.20 -2.01 -24.39
C GLY A 107 -9.31 -1.67 -25.59
N ARG A 108 -8.63 -2.65 -26.21
CA ARG A 108 -7.75 -2.49 -27.35
C ARG A 108 -8.33 -3.17 -28.59
#